data_AF-A0A6A1QIG1-F1
#
_entry.id   AF-A0A6A1QIG1-F1
#
_cell.length_a   1.000
_cell.length_b   1.000
_cell.length_c   1.000
_cell.angle_alpha   90.00
_cell.angle_beta   90.00
_cell.angle_gamma   90.00
#
_symmetry.space_group_name_H-M   'P 1'
#
loop_
_entity.id
_entity.type
_entity.pdbx_description
1 polymer ?
#
loop_
_entity_poly.entity_id
_entity_poly.type
_entity_poly.pdbx_seq_one_letter_code
_entity_poly.pdbx_strand_id
1 'polypeptide(L)'
;KLKWLEHLNSSWITEDSESIATREGVAVLYSKLVSNKEVVPLPQQVLCLKGPQLPDFERESLSSDEQDHYLDALLSSQLALAKMVCSDSPFAGALRKRLLVLQRVFYALSNKYHDKGKVKQQQHSPESSSGSADVHSVSERPRSSTDALIEMGVRTGLSLLFALLRQSWMMPVSGPGLSLCNDVIHTAIEVVSSLPPLSLANESKIPPMGLDCLSQVTTFLKGVTIPNSGADTLGRRLASELLLGLAAQRGSLRYLLEWIEMALGASAVVNSMEKSKLLSSQEGMISFDCFMTILMQMRRSLSSSADRSQWREPPRTSDGLCSLYEAALCLFE
;
A
#
# COMPACT_ATOMS: atom_id res chain seq x y z
N LYS A 1 17.83 -15.41 -19.11
CA LYS A 1 17.20 -15.59 -17.78
C LYS A 1 18.20 -15.09 -16.74
N LEU A 2 17.84 -14.08 -15.93
CA LEU A 2 18.72 -13.51 -14.91
C LEU A 2 18.85 -14.50 -13.75
N LYS A 3 20.07 -14.69 -13.23
CA LYS A 3 20.33 -15.58 -12.08
C LYS A 3 21.20 -14.83 -11.07
N TRP A 4 20.56 -14.27 -10.07
CA TRP A 4 21.24 -13.54 -9.00
C TRP A 4 21.88 -14.50 -8.01
N LEU A 5 23.14 -14.25 -7.66
CA LEU A 5 23.88 -15.05 -6.70
C LEU A 5 23.68 -14.46 -5.30
N GLU A 6 23.01 -15.21 -4.42
CA GLU A 6 22.63 -14.72 -3.08
C GLU A 6 23.84 -14.32 -2.22
N HIS A 7 24.98 -15.00 -2.37
CA HIS A 7 26.21 -14.69 -1.62
C HIS A 7 26.83 -13.34 -1.99
N LEU A 8 26.45 -12.74 -3.13
CA LEU A 8 26.92 -11.42 -3.55
C LEU A 8 26.04 -10.28 -3.05
N ASN A 9 24.92 -10.57 -2.39
CA ASN A 9 23.98 -9.55 -1.96
C ASN A 9 24.61 -8.52 -1.01
N SER A 10 25.46 -8.94 -0.07
CA SER A 10 26.18 -8.01 0.82
C SER A 10 27.03 -7.01 0.02
N SER A 11 27.75 -7.48 -0.99
CA SER A 11 28.58 -6.64 -1.86
C SER A 11 27.75 -5.64 -2.66
N TRP A 12 26.58 -6.04 -3.16
CA TRP A 12 25.69 -5.15 -3.94
C TRP A 12 24.95 -4.12 -3.09
N ILE A 13 24.80 -4.35 -1.78
CA ILE A 13 24.15 -3.41 -0.84
C ILE A 13 25.09 -2.28 -0.44
N THR A 14 26.40 -2.54 -0.42
CA THR A 14 27.43 -1.56 -0.09
C THR A 14 27.87 -0.73 -1.31
N GLU A 15 27.34 -1.01 -2.50
CA GLU A 15 27.65 -0.24 -3.70
C GLU A 15 27.14 1.20 -3.56
N ASP A 16 27.97 2.14 -4.01
CA ASP A 16 27.63 3.56 -3.99
C ASP A 16 26.53 3.88 -5.01
N SER A 17 25.49 4.57 -4.55
CA SER A 17 24.35 4.98 -5.37
C SER A 17 24.71 6.02 -6.44
N GLU A 18 25.74 6.84 -6.22
CA GLU A 18 26.16 7.85 -7.21
C GLU A 18 26.77 7.20 -8.45
N SER A 19 27.44 6.07 -8.28
CA SER A 19 27.99 5.26 -9.38
C SER A 19 26.92 4.75 -10.36
N ILE A 20 25.66 4.63 -9.93
CA ILE A 20 24.55 4.27 -10.83
C ILE A 20 24.10 5.48 -11.69
N ALA A 21 24.30 6.70 -11.20
CA ALA A 21 23.89 7.94 -11.86
C ALA A 21 24.84 8.37 -12.99
N THR A 22 26.09 7.91 -12.98
CA THR A 22 27.08 8.19 -14.03
C THR A 22 27.11 7.12 -15.12
N ARG A 23 27.64 7.45 -16.30
CA ARG A 23 27.75 6.48 -17.42
C ARG A 23 28.90 5.50 -17.16
N GLU A 24 30.00 6.01 -16.65
CA GLU A 24 31.23 5.29 -16.35
C GLU A 24 31.02 4.33 -15.17
N GLY A 25 30.36 4.78 -14.10
CA GLY A 25 30.04 3.93 -12.94
C GLY A 25 29.12 2.76 -13.30
N VAL A 26 28.06 3.01 -14.09
CA VAL A 26 27.18 1.93 -14.59
C VAL A 26 27.94 0.93 -15.47
N ALA A 27 28.91 1.37 -16.27
CA ALA A 27 29.71 0.46 -17.08
C ALA A 27 30.55 -0.49 -16.23
N VAL A 28 31.14 0.00 -15.14
CA VAL A 28 31.90 -0.81 -14.17
C VAL A 28 30.98 -1.81 -13.46
N LEU A 29 29.84 -1.34 -12.93
CA LEU A 29 28.87 -2.20 -12.24
C LEU A 29 28.27 -3.26 -13.18
N TYR A 30 27.98 -2.90 -14.42
CA TYR A 30 27.52 -3.86 -15.42
C TYR A 30 28.61 -4.89 -15.75
N SER A 31 29.88 -4.48 -15.83
CA SER A 31 30.98 -5.42 -16.04
C SER A 31 31.12 -6.41 -14.88
N LYS A 32 30.88 -5.95 -13.65
CA LYS A 32 30.78 -6.80 -12.45
C LYS A 32 29.64 -7.83 -12.54
N LEU A 33 28.46 -7.44 -13.06
CA LEU A 33 27.36 -8.39 -13.31
C LEU A 33 27.76 -9.49 -14.30
N VAL A 34 28.46 -9.11 -15.37
CA VAL A 34 28.93 -10.05 -16.40
C VAL A 34 30.01 -10.97 -15.85
N SER A 35 30.99 -10.44 -15.10
CA SER A 35 32.05 -11.26 -14.49
C SER A 35 31.49 -12.27 -13.48
N ASN A 36 30.45 -11.89 -12.75
CA ASN A 36 29.76 -12.75 -11.79
C ASN A 36 28.83 -13.77 -12.44
N LYS A 37 28.70 -13.76 -13.78
CA LYS A 37 27.77 -14.60 -14.55
C LYS A 37 26.31 -14.43 -14.15
N GLU A 38 25.96 -13.27 -13.58
CA GLU A 38 24.60 -12.92 -13.21
C GLU A 38 23.80 -12.42 -14.43
N VAL A 39 24.51 -11.88 -15.43
CA VAL A 39 23.99 -11.42 -16.71
C VAL A 39 24.80 -12.02 -17.85
N VAL A 40 24.12 -12.49 -18.89
CA VAL A 40 24.75 -12.89 -20.16
C VAL A 40 24.67 -11.72 -21.13
N PRO A 41 25.80 -11.25 -21.71
CA PRO A 41 25.77 -10.25 -22.77
C PRO A 41 24.94 -10.76 -23.93
N LEU A 42 23.99 -9.93 -24.42
CA LEU A 42 23.32 -10.28 -25.66
C LEU A 42 24.33 -10.21 -26.81
N PRO A 43 24.31 -11.18 -27.74
CA PRO A 43 25.08 -11.06 -28.97
C PRO A 43 24.61 -9.82 -29.74
N GLN A 44 25.57 -9.08 -30.33
CA GLN A 44 25.24 -8.01 -31.28
C GLN A 44 24.52 -8.67 -32.47
N GLN A 45 23.27 -8.28 -32.68
CA GLN A 45 22.53 -8.73 -33.85
C GLN A 45 23.10 -8.02 -35.08
N VAL A 46 23.55 -8.79 -36.05
CA VAL A 46 23.97 -8.24 -37.35
C VAL A 46 22.73 -7.66 -38.02
N LEU A 47 22.75 -6.36 -38.30
CA LEU A 47 21.70 -5.68 -39.07
C LEU A 47 21.64 -6.27 -40.48
N CYS A 48 20.66 -7.14 -40.73
CA CYS A 48 20.34 -7.59 -42.08
C CYS A 48 19.45 -6.53 -42.73
N LEU A 49 20.04 -5.65 -43.55
CA LEU A 49 19.35 -4.56 -44.25
C LEU A 49 18.51 -5.03 -45.45
N LYS A 50 18.27 -6.34 -45.60
CA LYS A 50 17.57 -6.87 -46.76
C LYS A 50 16.06 -6.69 -46.56
N GLY A 51 15.49 -5.68 -47.20
CA GLY A 51 14.06 -5.42 -47.25
C GLY A 51 13.29 -6.42 -48.12
N PRO A 52 11.95 -6.29 -48.20
CA PRO A 52 11.14 -7.09 -49.11
C PRO A 52 11.60 -6.87 -50.56
N GLN A 53 11.58 -7.93 -51.36
CA GLN A 53 11.86 -7.80 -52.79
C GLN A 53 10.65 -7.16 -53.47
N LEU A 54 10.87 -5.96 -54.00
CA LEU A 54 9.89 -5.26 -54.82
C LEU A 54 9.90 -5.84 -56.24
N PRO A 55 8.75 -5.86 -56.93
CA PRO A 55 8.68 -6.30 -58.31
C PRO A 55 9.53 -5.38 -59.21
N ASP A 56 10.17 -5.98 -60.22
CA ASP A 56 10.88 -5.24 -61.24
C ASP A 56 9.89 -4.46 -62.13
N PHE A 57 10.42 -3.57 -62.97
CA PHE A 57 9.57 -2.79 -63.88
C PHE A 57 8.85 -3.71 -64.88
N GLU A 58 7.52 -3.72 -64.80
CA GLU A 58 6.63 -4.36 -65.76
C GLU A 58 5.82 -3.32 -66.53
N ARG A 59 5.43 -3.65 -67.76
CA ARG A 59 4.69 -2.74 -68.65
C ARG A 59 3.21 -2.61 -68.25
N GLU A 60 2.71 -3.55 -67.46
CA GLU A 60 1.35 -3.60 -66.91
C GLU A 60 1.33 -3.04 -65.49
N SER A 61 0.29 -2.30 -65.13
CA SER A 61 0.15 -1.72 -63.78
C SER A 61 -0.32 -2.76 -62.78
N LEU A 62 0.33 -2.82 -61.61
CA LEU A 62 -0.07 -3.64 -60.47
C LEU A 62 -1.51 -3.35 -60.04
N SER A 63 -2.23 -4.40 -59.61
CA SER A 63 -3.56 -4.25 -59.01
C SER A 63 -3.51 -3.49 -57.69
N SER A 64 -4.64 -2.92 -57.25
CA SER A 64 -4.73 -2.20 -55.97
C SER A 64 -4.32 -3.09 -54.79
N ASP A 65 -4.74 -4.36 -54.79
CA ASP A 65 -4.46 -5.31 -53.71
C ASP A 65 -2.96 -5.66 -53.63
N GLU A 66 -2.27 -5.77 -54.77
CA GLU A 66 -0.82 -5.99 -54.82
C GLU A 66 -0.05 -4.75 -54.35
N GLN A 67 -0.51 -3.55 -54.73
CA GLN A 67 0.10 -2.31 -54.26
C GLN A 67 0.01 -2.17 -52.74
N ASP A 68 -1.16 -2.44 -52.16
CA ASP A 68 -1.38 -2.44 -50.71
C ASP A 68 -0.50 -3.49 -50.01
N HIS A 69 -0.38 -4.70 -50.58
CA HIS A 69 0.50 -5.73 -50.06
C HIS A 69 1.97 -5.30 -49.99
N TYR A 70 2.50 -4.70 -51.07
CA TYR A 70 3.88 -4.21 -51.09
C TYR A 70 4.08 -3.02 -50.16
N LEU A 71 3.10 -2.13 -50.04
CA LEU A 71 3.12 -1.01 -49.10
C LEU A 71 3.24 -1.52 -47.66
N ASP A 72 2.40 -2.50 -47.28
CA ASP A 72 2.43 -3.11 -45.95
C ASP A 72 3.74 -3.85 -45.67
N ALA A 73 4.26 -4.59 -46.67
CA ALA A 73 5.55 -5.26 -46.55
C ALA A 73 6.69 -4.25 -46.35
N LEU A 74 6.65 -3.11 -47.05
CA LEU A 74 7.65 -2.06 -46.92
C LEU A 74 7.55 -1.36 -45.56
N LEU A 75 6.35 -0.97 -45.15
CA LEU A 75 6.11 -0.30 -43.86
C LEU A 75 6.49 -1.20 -42.67
N SER A 76 6.14 -2.49 -42.72
CA SER A 76 6.53 -3.45 -41.68
C SER A 76 8.04 -3.66 -41.62
N SER A 77 8.72 -3.72 -42.78
CA SER A 77 10.17 -3.81 -42.86
C SER A 77 10.86 -2.55 -42.28
N GLN A 78 10.38 -1.35 -42.64
CA GLN A 78 10.90 -0.09 -42.10
C GLN A 78 10.68 0.04 -40.59
N LEU A 79 9.51 -0.37 -40.09
CA LEU A 79 9.23 -0.39 -38.66
C LEU A 79 10.15 -1.36 -37.91
N ALA A 80 10.37 -2.55 -38.46
CA ALA A 80 11.27 -3.55 -37.88
C ALA A 80 12.72 -3.04 -37.84
N LEU A 81 13.18 -2.40 -38.92
CA LEU A 81 14.48 -1.76 -38.99
C LEU A 81 14.61 -0.64 -37.95
N ALA A 82 13.62 0.25 -37.86
CA ALA A 82 13.61 1.34 -36.89
C ALA A 82 13.69 0.82 -35.46
N LYS A 83 12.94 -0.24 -35.11
CA LYS A 83 13.02 -0.89 -33.80
C LYS A 83 14.42 -1.44 -33.52
N MET A 84 15.03 -2.11 -34.51
CA MET A 84 16.37 -2.68 -34.38
C MET A 84 17.41 -1.58 -34.14
N VAL A 85 17.43 -0.55 -34.98
CA VAL A 85 18.36 0.60 -34.87
C VAL A 85 18.19 1.32 -33.53
N CYS A 86 16.94 1.60 -33.11
CA CYS A 86 16.68 2.22 -31.81
C CYS A 86 17.18 1.35 -30.65
N SER A 87 17.00 0.03 -30.74
CA SER A 87 17.42 -0.92 -29.70
C SER A 87 18.93 -1.12 -29.61
N ASP A 88 19.65 -0.89 -30.70
CA ASP A 88 21.11 -0.96 -30.81
C ASP A 88 21.80 0.41 -30.60
N SER A 89 21.01 1.46 -30.39
CA SER A 89 21.54 2.78 -30.08
C SER A 89 22.39 2.77 -28.79
N PRO A 90 23.45 3.60 -28.71
CA PRO A 90 24.30 3.67 -27.52
C PRO A 90 23.51 4.09 -26.27
N PHE A 91 22.47 4.91 -26.44
CA PHE A 91 21.55 5.29 -25.38
C PHE A 91 20.75 4.09 -24.85
N ALA A 92 20.13 3.30 -25.74
CA ALA A 92 19.38 2.10 -25.34
C ALA A 92 20.29 1.07 -24.66
N GLY A 93 21.52 0.90 -25.16
CA GLY A 93 22.55 0.07 -24.53
C GLY A 93 22.90 0.55 -23.11
N ALA A 94 23.17 1.84 -22.93
CA ALA A 94 23.47 2.43 -21.62
C ALA A 94 22.30 2.31 -20.64
N LEU A 95 21.08 2.60 -21.10
CA LEU A 95 19.86 2.50 -20.30
C LEU A 95 19.61 1.07 -19.84
N ARG A 96 19.78 0.09 -20.73
CA ARG A 96 19.64 -1.34 -20.40
C ARG A 96 20.63 -1.78 -19.33
N LYS A 97 21.90 -1.36 -19.43
CA LYS A 97 22.92 -1.63 -18.40
C LYS A 97 22.51 -1.03 -17.04
N ARG A 98 22.04 0.22 -17.03
CA ARG A 98 21.59 0.91 -15.81
C ARG A 98 20.40 0.21 -15.17
N LEU A 99 19.39 -0.20 -15.96
CA LEU A 99 18.23 -0.93 -15.47
C LEU A 99 18.61 -2.27 -14.84
N LEU A 100 19.53 -3.02 -15.45
CA LEU A 100 20.00 -4.30 -14.90
C LEU A 100 20.75 -4.14 -13.58
N VAL A 101 21.60 -3.11 -13.47
CA VAL A 101 22.30 -2.77 -12.22
C VAL A 101 21.30 -2.38 -11.14
N LEU A 102 20.34 -1.50 -11.46
CA LEU A 102 19.26 -1.12 -10.52
C LEU A 102 18.44 -2.31 -10.07
N GLN A 103 18.06 -3.19 -10.99
CA GLN A 103 17.33 -4.42 -10.67
C GLN A 103 18.13 -5.33 -9.73
N ARG A 104 19.44 -5.44 -9.92
CA ARG A 104 20.33 -6.23 -9.04
C ARG A 104 20.44 -5.63 -7.64
N VAL A 105 20.64 -4.32 -7.54
CA VAL A 105 20.76 -3.59 -6.26
C VAL A 105 19.45 -3.67 -5.50
N PHE A 106 18.34 -3.43 -6.19
CA PHE A 106 17.00 -3.59 -5.63
C PHE A 106 16.78 -5.00 -5.09
N TYR A 107 17.15 -6.03 -5.84
CA TYR A 107 17.06 -7.42 -5.38
C TYR A 107 17.88 -7.67 -4.10
N ALA A 108 19.11 -7.14 -4.03
CA ALA A 108 19.97 -7.28 -2.86
C ALA A 108 19.36 -6.59 -1.62
N LEU A 109 18.88 -5.36 -1.79
CA LEU A 109 18.21 -4.59 -0.73
C LEU A 109 16.92 -5.27 -0.28
N SER A 110 16.10 -5.74 -1.22
CA SER A 110 14.88 -6.49 -0.95
C SER A 110 15.18 -7.73 -0.12
N ASN A 111 16.19 -8.52 -0.47
CA ASN A 111 16.55 -9.71 0.31
C ASN A 111 17.06 -9.37 1.71
N LYS A 112 17.80 -8.27 1.90
CA LYS A 112 18.28 -7.87 3.24
C LYS A 112 17.16 -7.38 4.14
N TYR A 113 16.22 -6.59 3.63
CA TYR A 113 15.22 -5.89 4.45
C TYR A 113 13.84 -6.56 4.46
N HIS A 114 13.50 -7.35 3.44
CA HIS A 114 12.18 -7.95 3.27
C HIS A 114 12.16 -9.48 3.30
N ASP A 115 13.26 -10.17 2.96
CA ASP A 115 13.31 -11.64 3.04
C ASP A 115 13.76 -12.10 4.45
N LYS A 116 12.83 -12.02 5.41
CA LYS A 116 13.03 -12.41 6.82
C LYS A 116 13.29 -13.92 7.00
N GLY A 117 13.21 -14.73 5.94
CA GLY A 117 13.34 -16.20 6.00
C GLY A 117 14.78 -16.73 5.98
N LYS A 118 15.73 -16.00 5.38
CA LYS A 118 17.08 -16.51 5.10
C LYS A 118 18.24 -15.80 5.81
N VAL A 119 17.99 -14.66 6.46
CA VAL A 119 19.03 -13.84 7.12
C VAL A 119 19.68 -14.52 8.33
N LYS A 120 19.13 -15.64 8.85
CA LYS A 120 19.77 -16.45 9.89
C LYS A 120 20.89 -17.38 9.41
N GLN A 121 21.08 -17.57 8.10
CA GLN A 121 21.97 -18.63 7.60
C GLN A 121 23.32 -18.16 7.03
N GLN A 122 23.60 -16.85 6.99
CA GLN A 122 24.85 -16.33 6.40
C GLN A 122 25.96 -15.97 7.41
N GLN A 123 25.82 -16.34 8.69
CA GLN A 123 26.89 -16.14 9.69
C GLN A 123 27.56 -17.41 10.20
N HIS A 124 27.27 -18.60 9.68
CA HIS A 124 28.05 -19.78 10.05
C HIS A 124 28.34 -20.68 8.85
N SER A 125 29.63 -20.91 8.65
CA SER A 125 30.18 -22.10 8.02
C SER A 125 31.46 -22.47 8.77
N PRO A 126 31.95 -23.72 8.73
CA PRO A 126 31.25 -24.99 8.44
C PRO A 126 31.51 -26.05 9.53
N GLU A 127 30.58 -26.99 9.74
CA GLU A 127 30.96 -28.36 10.14
C GLU A 127 29.84 -29.37 9.84
N SER A 128 30.24 -30.38 9.05
CA SER A 128 29.87 -31.80 9.03
C SER A 128 28.41 -32.31 9.25
N SER A 129 28.12 -33.31 8.40
CA SER A 129 27.31 -34.53 8.64
C SER A 129 25.90 -34.63 8.03
N SER A 130 25.86 -35.36 6.90
CA SER A 130 25.00 -36.52 6.58
C SER A 130 23.52 -36.56 6.98
N GLY A 131 22.66 -36.80 5.98
CA GLY A 131 21.71 -37.92 6.03
C GLY A 131 20.21 -37.63 5.82
N SER A 132 19.69 -38.17 4.71
CA SER A 132 18.41 -38.90 4.61
C SER A 132 17.03 -38.20 4.70
N ALA A 133 16.37 -38.18 3.55
CA ALA A 133 14.99 -38.62 3.25
C ALA A 133 13.77 -38.12 4.06
N ASP A 134 12.90 -37.43 3.32
CA ASP A 134 11.46 -37.66 3.13
C ASP A 134 10.38 -37.17 4.12
N VAL A 135 9.28 -36.74 3.47
CA VAL A 135 7.88 -36.53 3.90
C VAL A 135 7.47 -35.25 4.64
N HIS A 136 6.49 -34.57 4.01
CA HIS A 136 5.51 -33.61 4.52
C HIS A 136 5.53 -33.27 6.02
N SER A 137 5.78 -32.01 6.34
CA SER A 137 5.08 -31.32 7.43
C SER A 137 5.12 -29.81 7.22
N VAL A 138 3.95 -29.18 7.34
CA VAL A 138 3.78 -27.74 7.47
C VAL A 138 4.65 -27.29 8.63
N SER A 139 5.71 -26.55 8.34
CA SER A 139 6.59 -25.99 9.38
C SER A 139 5.91 -24.80 10.03
N GLU A 140 4.98 -25.08 10.95
CA GLU A 140 4.75 -24.18 12.08
C GLU A 140 6.02 -24.22 12.93
N ARG A 141 6.86 -23.20 12.82
CA ARG A 141 7.94 -23.00 13.79
C ARG A 141 7.32 -22.90 15.19
N PRO A 142 7.95 -23.49 16.23
CA PRO A 142 7.44 -23.42 17.59
C PRO A 142 7.38 -21.94 18.01
N ARG A 143 6.18 -21.42 18.25
CA ARG A 143 5.98 -20.12 18.89
C ARG A 143 6.68 -20.16 20.24
N SER A 144 7.51 -19.16 20.54
CA SER A 144 8.13 -19.05 21.86
C SER A 144 7.03 -19.07 22.92
N SER A 145 7.21 -19.78 24.04
CA SER A 145 6.23 -19.82 25.13
C SER A 145 5.89 -18.41 25.65
N THR A 146 6.84 -17.48 25.57
CA THR A 146 6.63 -16.05 25.84
C THR A 146 5.68 -15.38 24.85
N ASP A 147 5.79 -15.71 23.55
CA ASP A 147 4.93 -15.14 22.51
C ASP A 147 3.50 -15.65 22.66
N ALA A 148 3.32 -16.91 23.03
CA ALA A 148 2.02 -17.48 23.33
C ALA A 148 1.34 -16.80 24.54
N LEU A 149 2.11 -16.47 25.58
CA LEU A 149 1.61 -15.74 26.75
C LEU A 149 1.23 -14.29 26.42
N ILE A 150 2.06 -13.60 25.62
CA ILE A 150 1.76 -12.25 25.13
C ILE A 150 0.50 -12.27 24.26
N GLU A 151 0.41 -13.22 23.32
CA GLU A 151 -0.76 -13.39 22.46
C GLU A 151 -2.03 -13.66 23.27
N MET A 152 -1.96 -14.54 24.27
CA MET A 152 -3.07 -14.82 25.17
C MET A 152 -3.48 -13.59 25.98
N GLY A 153 -2.53 -12.87 26.57
CA GLY A 153 -2.79 -11.68 27.37
C GLY A 153 -3.39 -10.54 26.56
N VAL A 154 -2.90 -10.31 25.34
CA VAL A 154 -3.41 -9.28 24.45
C VAL A 154 -4.82 -9.62 23.94
N ARG A 155 -5.05 -10.85 23.49
CA ARG A 155 -6.37 -11.28 23.00
C ARG A 155 -7.43 -11.25 24.10
N THR A 156 -7.10 -11.73 25.30
CA THR A 156 -8.03 -11.69 26.44
C THR A 156 -8.24 -10.26 26.95
N GLY A 157 -7.18 -9.44 27.00
CA GLY A 157 -7.25 -8.03 27.37
C GLY A 157 -8.13 -7.20 26.42
N LEU A 158 -7.98 -7.36 25.10
CA LEU A 158 -8.85 -6.70 24.12
C LEU A 158 -10.31 -7.16 24.24
N SER A 159 -10.52 -8.47 24.40
CA SER A 159 -11.87 -9.02 24.58
C SER A 159 -12.55 -8.45 25.84
N LEU A 160 -11.80 -8.34 26.94
CA LEU A 160 -12.28 -7.72 28.18
C LEU A 160 -12.55 -6.23 28.00
N LEU A 161 -11.65 -5.49 27.34
CA LEU A 161 -11.83 -4.06 27.05
C LEU A 161 -13.12 -3.83 26.25
N PHE A 162 -13.35 -4.59 25.19
CA PHE A 162 -14.57 -4.49 24.37
C PHE A 162 -15.83 -4.83 25.17
N ALA A 163 -15.78 -5.83 26.05
CA ALA A 163 -16.89 -6.18 26.93
C ALA A 163 -17.21 -5.06 27.93
N LEU A 164 -16.17 -4.47 28.55
CA LEU A 164 -16.33 -3.35 29.49
C LEU A 164 -16.89 -2.11 28.80
N LEU A 165 -16.43 -1.81 27.58
CA LEU A 165 -16.96 -0.70 26.81
C LEU A 165 -18.46 -0.90 26.51
N ARG A 166 -18.83 -2.07 26.00
CA ARG A 166 -20.25 -2.41 25.76
C ARG A 166 -21.08 -2.32 27.04
N GLN A 167 -20.57 -2.87 28.13
CA GLN A 167 -21.26 -2.86 29.42
C GLN A 167 -21.48 -1.44 29.95
N SER A 168 -20.48 -0.56 29.84
CA SER A 168 -20.60 0.80 30.35
C SER A 168 -21.56 1.67 29.54
N TRP A 169 -21.81 1.39 28.26
CA TRP A 169 -22.90 2.04 27.52
C TRP A 169 -24.29 1.48 27.85
N MET A 170 -24.38 0.21 28.28
CA MET A 170 -25.64 -0.42 28.67
C MET A 170 -26.08 -0.09 30.11
N MET A 171 -25.16 0.32 30.98
CA MET A 171 -25.50 0.72 32.34
C MET A 171 -26.09 2.14 32.37
N PRO A 172 -27.20 2.36 33.10
CA PRO A 172 -27.74 3.69 33.30
C PRO A 172 -26.72 4.57 34.02
N VAL A 173 -26.53 5.80 33.51
CA VAL A 173 -25.54 6.75 34.03
C VAL A 173 -25.90 7.12 35.47
N SER A 174 -25.11 6.63 36.43
CA SER A 174 -25.21 7.01 37.84
C SER A 174 -24.65 8.41 38.06
N GLY A 175 -25.37 9.43 37.57
CA GLY A 175 -25.01 10.84 37.74
C GLY A 175 -24.50 11.52 36.47
N PRO A 176 -24.42 12.88 36.47
CA PRO A 176 -24.07 13.65 35.29
C PRO A 176 -22.58 13.47 34.95
N GLY A 177 -22.30 12.94 33.75
CA GLY A 177 -21.03 13.21 33.07
C GLY A 177 -19.88 12.20 33.20
N LEU A 178 -20.10 10.95 33.64
CA LEU A 178 -19.03 9.94 33.72
C LEU A 178 -19.36 8.71 32.87
N SER A 179 -19.32 8.86 31.55
CA SER A 179 -19.31 7.73 30.62
C SER A 179 -17.85 7.32 30.36
N LEU A 180 -17.31 6.46 31.23
CA LEU A 180 -15.92 5.95 31.16
C LEU A 180 -15.52 5.52 29.73
N CYS A 181 -16.46 4.94 28.97
CA CYS A 181 -16.22 4.57 27.56
C CYS A 181 -15.83 5.74 26.68
N ASN A 182 -16.60 6.83 26.77
CA ASN A 182 -16.39 8.00 25.93
C ASN A 182 -15.07 8.66 26.30
N ASP A 183 -14.71 8.69 27.59
CA ASP A 183 -13.40 9.19 28.06
C ASP A 183 -12.23 8.34 27.50
N VAL A 184 -12.39 7.01 27.49
CA VAL A 184 -11.38 6.09 26.91
C VAL A 184 -11.22 6.32 25.41
N ILE A 185 -12.31 6.43 24.65
CA ILE A 185 -12.24 6.69 23.20
C ILE A 185 -11.69 8.09 22.92
N HIS A 186 -12.10 9.10 23.69
CA HIS A 186 -11.58 10.47 23.58
C HIS A 186 -10.06 10.50 23.81
N THR A 187 -9.59 9.84 24.87
CA THR A 187 -8.15 9.71 25.16
C THR A 187 -7.43 9.02 24.00
N ALA A 188 -8.02 7.97 23.41
CA ALA A 188 -7.45 7.31 22.25
C ALA A 188 -7.36 8.24 21.01
N ILE A 189 -8.37 9.09 20.78
CA ILE A 189 -8.35 10.11 19.72
C ILE A 189 -7.22 11.12 19.96
N GLU A 190 -7.06 11.62 21.19
CA GLU A 190 -5.96 12.53 21.54
C GLU A 190 -4.59 11.89 21.28
N VAL A 191 -4.40 10.64 21.71
CA VAL A 191 -3.16 9.89 21.46
C VAL A 191 -2.91 9.76 19.95
N VAL A 192 -3.90 9.32 19.18
CA VAL A 192 -3.79 9.16 17.71
C VAL A 192 -3.49 10.49 17.01
N SER A 193 -4.07 11.59 17.50
CA SER A 193 -3.87 12.94 16.98
C SER A 193 -2.50 13.52 17.35
N SER A 194 -1.92 13.09 18.47
CA SER A 194 -0.57 13.48 18.90
C SER A 194 0.56 12.79 18.12
N LEU A 195 0.26 11.68 17.44
CA LEU A 195 1.24 10.95 16.63
C LEU A 195 1.64 11.78 15.40
N PRO A 196 2.94 11.79 15.03
CA PRO A 196 3.37 12.33 13.74
C PRO A 196 2.54 11.73 12.58
N PRO A 197 2.21 12.51 11.53
CA PRO A 197 1.44 12.00 10.41
C PRO A 197 2.05 10.71 9.83
N LEU A 198 1.20 9.74 9.49
CA LEU A 198 1.59 8.46 8.88
C LEU A 198 2.42 7.55 9.80
N SER A 199 2.33 7.73 11.13
CA SER A 199 3.09 6.92 12.10
C SER A 199 2.78 5.42 12.02
N LEU A 200 1.58 5.06 11.57
CA LEU A 200 1.12 3.66 11.44
C LEU A 200 1.13 3.18 9.99
N ALA A 201 1.68 3.95 9.04
CA ALA A 201 1.60 3.63 7.62
C ALA A 201 2.54 2.50 7.19
N ASN A 202 3.66 2.32 7.89
CA ASN A 202 4.59 1.24 7.60
C ASN A 202 4.24 -0.01 8.42
N GLU A 203 3.31 -0.81 7.92
CA GLU A 203 2.88 -2.06 8.58
C GLU A 203 4.05 -3.02 8.85
N SER A 204 5.15 -2.96 8.08
CA SER A 204 6.32 -3.83 8.30
C SER A 204 7.09 -3.54 9.60
N LYS A 205 6.93 -2.32 10.14
CA LYS A 205 7.48 -1.89 11.44
C LYS A 205 6.57 -2.22 12.62
N ILE A 206 5.31 -2.57 12.35
CA ILE A 206 4.33 -2.96 13.37
C ILE A 206 4.45 -4.48 13.57
N PRO A 207 4.60 -4.98 14.81
CA PRO A 207 4.58 -6.41 15.08
C PRO A 207 3.28 -7.05 14.58
N PRO A 208 3.29 -8.33 14.12
CA PRO A 208 2.07 -9.00 13.63
C PRO A 208 0.90 -8.93 14.61
N MET A 209 1.18 -9.14 15.91
CA MET A 209 0.18 -8.99 16.97
C MET A 209 -0.41 -7.57 17.04
N GLY A 210 0.39 -6.53 16.80
CA GLY A 210 -0.08 -5.14 16.76
C GLY A 210 -1.00 -4.86 15.57
N LEU A 211 -0.74 -5.48 14.42
CA LEU A 211 -1.63 -5.41 13.26
C LEU A 211 -2.96 -6.13 13.53
N ASP A 212 -2.91 -7.29 14.18
CA ASP A 212 -4.11 -8.03 14.60
C ASP A 212 -4.94 -7.21 15.61
N CYS A 213 -4.28 -6.53 16.55
CA CYS A 213 -4.94 -5.63 17.50
C CYS A 213 -5.65 -4.48 16.77
N LEU A 214 -4.96 -3.78 15.86
CA LEU A 214 -5.54 -2.69 15.08
C LEU A 214 -6.75 -3.18 14.26
N SER A 215 -6.67 -4.38 13.68
CA SER A 215 -7.77 -5.01 12.96
C SER A 215 -9.00 -5.27 13.85
N GLN A 216 -8.78 -5.84 15.04
CA GLN A 216 -9.83 -6.11 16.02
C GLN A 216 -10.47 -4.82 16.55
N VAL A 217 -9.66 -3.82 16.88
CA VAL A 217 -10.15 -2.49 17.31
C VAL A 217 -10.96 -1.83 16.20
N THR A 218 -10.48 -1.86 14.96
CA THR A 218 -11.22 -1.32 13.79
C THR A 218 -12.58 -2.01 13.65
N THR A 219 -12.60 -3.35 13.70
CA THR A 219 -13.83 -4.14 13.60
C THR A 219 -14.81 -3.83 14.72
N PHE A 220 -14.31 -3.71 15.96
CA PHE A 220 -15.12 -3.34 17.11
C PHE A 220 -15.73 -1.94 16.94
N LEU A 221 -14.93 -0.93 16.61
CA LEU A 221 -15.38 0.45 16.46
C LEU A 221 -16.40 0.57 15.31
N LYS A 222 -16.22 -0.14 14.19
CA LYS A 222 -17.24 -0.20 13.13
C LYS A 222 -18.57 -0.75 13.63
N GLY A 223 -18.54 -1.75 14.50
CA GLY A 223 -19.75 -2.26 15.14
C GLY A 223 -20.41 -1.23 16.08
N VAL A 224 -19.61 -0.34 16.68
CA VAL A 224 -20.09 0.73 17.56
C VAL A 224 -20.80 1.83 16.75
N THR A 225 -20.32 2.19 15.56
CA THR A 225 -20.88 3.32 14.78
C THR A 225 -22.28 3.05 14.22
N ILE A 226 -22.72 1.79 14.17
CA ILE A 226 -24.05 1.41 13.69
C ILE A 226 -25.14 1.90 14.67
N PRO A 227 -26.21 2.57 14.19
CA PRO A 227 -27.38 2.87 15.02
C PRO A 227 -28.00 1.57 15.57
N ASN A 228 -28.24 1.51 16.89
CA ASN A 228 -28.62 0.31 17.68
C ASN A 228 -27.48 -0.61 18.13
N SER A 229 -26.22 -0.17 18.07
CA SER A 229 -25.08 -0.91 18.63
C SER A 229 -25.10 -1.07 20.16
N GLY A 230 -25.98 -0.32 20.84
CA GLY A 230 -26.02 -0.20 22.30
C GLY A 230 -25.11 0.91 22.84
N ALA A 231 -24.26 1.52 22.00
CA ALA A 231 -23.51 2.73 22.36
C ALA A 231 -24.42 3.96 22.34
N ASP A 232 -24.08 4.97 23.12
CA ASP A 232 -24.76 6.28 23.11
C ASP A 232 -24.35 7.12 21.88
N THR A 233 -25.06 8.22 21.62
CA THR A 233 -24.82 9.06 20.43
C THR A 233 -23.40 9.64 20.41
N LEU A 234 -22.88 10.02 21.57
CA LEU A 234 -21.53 10.56 21.72
C LEU A 234 -20.48 9.47 21.44
N GLY A 235 -20.64 8.26 22.00
CA GLY A 235 -19.74 7.13 21.74
C GLY A 235 -19.71 6.72 20.26
N ARG A 236 -20.86 6.73 19.57
CA ARG A 236 -20.91 6.47 18.11
C ARG A 236 -20.15 7.53 17.31
N ARG A 237 -20.25 8.80 17.71
CA ARG A 237 -19.49 9.90 17.11
C ARG A 237 -17.99 9.72 17.32
N LEU A 238 -17.53 9.54 18.56
CA LEU A 238 -16.11 9.36 18.86
C LEU A 238 -15.53 8.12 18.18
N ALA A 239 -16.29 7.01 18.10
CA ALA A 239 -15.85 5.84 17.36
C ALA A 239 -15.60 6.14 15.87
N SER A 240 -16.45 6.96 15.26
CA SER A 240 -16.30 7.41 13.87
C SER A 240 -15.07 8.31 13.69
N GLU A 241 -14.81 9.21 14.63
CA GLU A 241 -13.63 10.10 14.66
C GLU A 241 -12.33 9.31 14.84
N LEU A 242 -12.30 8.38 15.78
CA LEU A 242 -11.15 7.52 16.03
C LEU A 242 -10.83 6.66 14.82
N LEU A 243 -11.85 6.06 14.18
CA LEU A 243 -11.66 5.30 12.95
C LEU A 243 -11.07 6.16 11.83
N LEU A 244 -11.50 7.42 11.68
CA LEU A 244 -10.95 8.33 10.67
C LEU A 244 -9.49 8.65 10.97
N GLY A 245 -9.18 8.97 12.24
CA GLY A 245 -7.81 9.23 12.69
C GLY A 245 -6.88 8.04 12.48
N LEU A 246 -7.35 6.83 12.78
CA LEU A 246 -6.59 5.59 12.52
C LEU A 246 -6.36 5.37 11.02
N ALA A 247 -7.38 5.57 10.18
CA ALA A 247 -7.25 5.47 8.73
C ALA A 247 -6.20 6.47 8.19
N ALA A 248 -6.25 7.71 8.68
CA ALA A 248 -5.27 8.75 8.35
C ALA A 248 -3.84 8.36 8.74
N GLN A 249 -3.64 7.84 9.96
CA GLN A 249 -2.32 7.43 10.44
C GLN A 249 -1.76 6.21 9.73
N ARG A 250 -2.62 5.32 9.20
CA ARG A 250 -2.19 4.15 8.41
C ARG A 250 -1.93 4.48 6.93
N GLY A 251 -2.34 5.65 6.45
CA GLY A 251 -1.78 6.26 5.23
C GLY A 251 -2.01 5.55 3.90
N SER A 252 -2.86 4.53 3.85
CA SER A 252 -3.22 3.80 2.63
C SER A 252 -4.67 4.06 2.26
N LEU A 253 -4.94 4.21 0.96
CA LEU A 253 -6.28 4.43 0.41
C LEU A 253 -7.29 3.38 0.90
N ARG A 254 -6.84 2.14 1.11
CA ARG A 254 -7.72 1.05 1.57
C ARG A 254 -8.44 1.38 2.89
N TYR A 255 -7.78 2.06 3.84
CA TYR A 255 -8.39 2.37 5.13
C TYR A 255 -9.33 3.56 5.05
N LEU A 256 -9.05 4.51 4.15
CA LEU A 256 -9.96 5.62 3.90
C LEU A 256 -11.23 5.13 3.22
N LEU A 257 -11.11 4.25 2.22
CA LEU A 257 -12.26 3.60 1.60
C LEU A 257 -13.06 2.75 2.62
N GLU A 258 -12.35 2.06 3.51
CA GLU A 258 -12.96 1.29 4.60
C GLU A 258 -13.71 2.19 5.60
N TRP A 259 -13.22 3.40 5.85
CA TRP A 259 -13.91 4.41 6.66
C TRP A 259 -15.12 4.99 5.92
N ILE A 260 -14.97 5.32 4.63
CA ILE A 260 -16.06 5.83 3.77
C ILE A 260 -17.20 4.83 3.70
N GLU A 261 -16.89 3.54 3.48
CA GLU A 261 -17.88 2.46 3.48
C GLU A 261 -18.65 2.41 4.81
N MET A 262 -17.93 2.47 5.94
CA MET A 262 -18.54 2.50 7.27
C MET A 262 -19.43 3.75 7.46
N ALA A 263 -18.94 4.93 7.09
CA ALA A 263 -19.65 6.20 7.25
C ALA A 263 -20.96 6.22 6.44
N LEU A 264 -20.90 5.80 5.17
CA LEU A 264 -22.08 5.68 4.31
C LEU A 264 -23.06 4.62 4.83
N GLY A 265 -22.56 3.48 5.29
CA GLY A 265 -23.38 2.43 5.90
C GLY A 265 -24.12 2.92 7.14
N ALA A 266 -23.42 3.60 8.06
CA ALA A 266 -24.02 4.18 9.26
C ALA A 266 -25.08 5.24 8.90
N SER A 267 -24.78 6.15 7.98
CA SER A 267 -25.74 7.18 7.52
C SER A 267 -26.98 6.59 6.85
N ALA A 268 -26.84 5.51 6.06
CA ALA A 268 -27.98 4.85 5.44
C ALA A 268 -28.94 4.26 6.48
N VAL A 269 -28.39 3.67 7.55
CA VAL A 269 -29.18 3.13 8.66
C VAL A 269 -29.90 4.24 9.43
N VAL A 270 -29.22 5.35 9.72
CA VAL A 270 -29.84 6.53 10.37
C VAL A 270 -31.00 7.06 9.53
N ASN A 271 -30.79 7.27 8.23
CA ASN A 271 -31.83 7.79 7.33
C ASN A 271 -33.06 6.86 7.26
N SER A 272 -32.85 5.54 7.28
CA SER A 272 -33.94 4.55 7.37
C SER A 272 -34.74 4.69 8.68
N MET A 273 -34.05 4.92 9.79
CA MET A 273 -34.65 5.05 11.12
C MET A 273 -35.29 6.42 11.40
N GLU A 274 -34.80 7.49 10.78
CA GLU A 274 -35.46 8.81 10.82
C GLU A 274 -36.80 8.79 10.08
N LYS A 275 -36.89 8.09 8.94
CA LYS A 275 -38.15 7.90 8.21
C LYS A 275 -39.21 7.16 9.02
N SER A 276 -38.79 6.27 9.92
CA SER A 276 -39.68 5.59 10.86
C SER A 276 -39.92 6.35 12.18
N LYS A 277 -39.40 7.59 12.30
CA LYS A 277 -39.48 8.47 13.49
C LYS A 277 -38.88 7.86 14.77
N LEU A 278 -37.93 6.94 14.64
CA LEU A 278 -37.36 6.21 15.78
C LEU A 278 -36.17 6.92 16.43
N LEU A 279 -35.56 7.94 15.79
CA LEU A 279 -34.32 8.58 16.26
C LEU A 279 -34.37 10.11 16.22
N SER A 280 -33.45 10.73 16.98
CA SER A 280 -33.23 12.17 17.01
C SER A 280 -32.33 12.63 15.86
N SER A 281 -32.49 13.89 15.41
CA SER A 281 -31.77 14.52 14.28
C SER A 281 -30.23 14.64 14.43
N GLN A 282 -29.63 14.21 15.55
CA GLN A 282 -28.19 14.33 15.80
C GLN A 282 -27.40 13.02 15.56
N GLU A 283 -28.06 11.98 15.06
CA GLU A 283 -27.42 10.70 14.75
C GLU A 283 -26.69 10.71 13.40
N GLY A 284 -25.63 9.91 13.27
CA GLY A 284 -24.85 9.85 12.03
C GLY A 284 -24.02 11.11 11.75
N MET A 285 -23.61 11.82 12.79
CA MET A 285 -22.85 13.07 12.73
C MET A 285 -21.43 12.89 13.29
N ILE A 286 -20.46 13.61 12.71
CA ILE A 286 -19.07 13.70 13.15
C ILE A 286 -18.69 15.15 13.52
N SER A 287 -17.73 15.35 14.42
CA SER A 287 -17.18 16.68 14.70
C SER A 287 -16.57 17.28 13.43
N PHE A 288 -17.07 18.44 13.03
CA PHE A 288 -16.57 19.16 11.86
C PHE A 288 -15.10 19.55 12.05
N ASP A 289 -14.73 20.01 13.25
CA ASP A 289 -13.37 20.47 13.53
C ASP A 289 -12.38 19.29 13.55
N CYS A 290 -12.77 18.11 14.06
CA CYS A 290 -11.97 16.89 13.99
C CYS A 290 -11.76 16.47 12.53
N PHE A 291 -12.85 16.37 11.76
CA PHE A 291 -12.83 15.98 10.35
C PHE A 291 -11.94 16.91 9.51
N MET A 292 -12.15 18.23 9.63
CA MET A 292 -11.36 19.23 8.91
C MET A 292 -9.89 19.21 9.31
N THR A 293 -9.56 18.99 10.58
CA THR A 293 -8.17 18.90 11.03
C THR A 293 -7.44 17.75 10.33
N ILE A 294 -8.06 16.56 10.31
CA ILE A 294 -7.52 15.37 9.65
C ILE A 294 -7.41 15.60 8.13
N LEU A 295 -8.45 16.15 7.51
CA LEU A 295 -8.47 16.45 6.07
C LEU A 295 -7.37 17.44 5.68
N MET A 296 -7.19 18.53 6.46
CA MET A 296 -6.13 19.50 6.22
C MET A 296 -4.74 18.88 6.43
N GLN A 297 -4.58 17.97 7.39
CA GLN A 297 -3.33 17.24 7.60
C GLN A 297 -2.99 16.34 6.41
N MET A 298 -3.97 15.62 5.86
CA MET A 298 -3.80 14.86 4.60
C MET A 298 -3.45 15.77 3.42
N ARG A 299 -3.98 17.00 3.39
CA ARG A 299 -3.72 17.94 2.29
C ARG A 299 -2.34 18.59 2.37
N ARG A 300 -1.80 18.82 3.56
CA ARG A 300 -0.47 19.45 3.73
C ARG A 300 0.66 18.64 3.10
N SER A 301 0.49 17.33 2.90
CA SER A 301 1.46 16.47 2.19
C SER A 301 1.34 16.53 0.67
N LEU A 302 0.23 17.06 0.11
CA LEU A 302 0.07 17.37 -1.31
C LEU A 302 0.77 18.69 -1.62
N SER A 303 2.09 18.63 -1.78
CA SER A 303 2.91 19.78 -2.20
C SER A 303 2.68 20.11 -3.67
N SER A 304 1.61 20.83 -4.01
CA SER A 304 1.53 21.54 -5.28
C SER A 304 0.45 22.62 -5.26
N SER A 305 0.78 23.76 -5.87
CA SER A 305 -0.01 24.95 -6.12
C SER A 305 -1.21 24.73 -7.05
N ALA A 306 -1.93 23.62 -6.91
CA ALA A 306 -3.17 23.36 -7.65
C ALA A 306 -4.36 23.85 -6.81
N ASP A 307 -4.96 24.93 -7.27
CA ASP A 307 -6.26 25.50 -6.91
C ASP A 307 -6.88 25.07 -5.58
N ARG A 308 -6.81 25.98 -4.59
CA ARG A 308 -7.60 25.95 -3.35
C ARG A 308 -9.14 25.98 -3.57
N SER A 309 -9.61 26.08 -4.82
CA SER A 309 -10.95 26.57 -5.18
C SER A 309 -11.95 25.51 -5.66
N GLN A 310 -11.61 24.22 -5.71
CA GLN A 310 -12.49 23.18 -6.29
C GLN A 310 -13.08 22.16 -5.30
N TRP A 311 -12.84 22.28 -3.99
CA TRP A 311 -13.30 21.27 -3.03
C TRP A 311 -14.55 21.72 -2.28
N ARG A 312 -15.53 20.82 -2.18
CA ARG A 312 -16.76 21.03 -1.42
C ARG A 312 -16.48 20.78 0.07
N GLU A 313 -16.44 21.84 0.87
CA GLU A 313 -16.49 21.67 2.33
C GLU A 313 -17.87 21.10 2.73
N PRO A 314 -17.92 20.10 3.63
CA PRO A 314 -19.19 19.59 4.11
C PRO A 314 -19.89 20.68 4.93
N PRO A 315 -21.22 20.82 4.84
CA PRO A 315 -21.94 21.83 5.60
C PRO A 315 -21.81 21.58 7.10
N ARG A 316 -21.58 22.66 7.84
CA ARG A 316 -21.45 22.67 9.30
C ARG A 316 -22.80 23.03 9.92
N THR A 317 -23.29 22.21 10.85
CA THR A 317 -24.47 22.52 11.66
C THR A 317 -24.16 23.54 12.75
N SER A 318 -25.19 24.13 13.36
CA SER A 318 -25.05 25.06 14.50
C SER A 318 -24.27 24.48 15.68
N ASP A 319 -24.31 23.16 15.83
CA ASP A 319 -23.65 22.42 16.92
C ASP A 319 -22.18 22.07 16.60
N GLY A 320 -21.64 22.54 15.47
CA GLY A 320 -20.25 22.27 15.07
C GLY A 320 -20.03 20.87 14.48
N LEU A 321 -21.06 20.28 13.91
CA LEU A 321 -21.03 18.91 13.38
C LEU A 321 -21.24 18.90 11.87
N CYS A 322 -20.81 17.83 11.21
CA CYS A 322 -21.18 17.52 9.84
C CYS A 322 -21.71 16.10 9.75
N SER A 323 -22.53 15.83 8.72
CA SER A 323 -23.05 14.47 8.52
C SER A 323 -21.94 13.53 8.05
N LEU A 324 -21.97 12.27 8.52
CA LEU A 324 -21.06 11.24 8.04
C LEU A 324 -21.17 11.02 6.53
N TYR A 325 -22.36 11.22 5.97
CA TYR A 325 -22.60 11.16 4.52
C TYR A 325 -21.82 12.24 3.77
N GLU A 326 -21.92 13.51 4.18
CA GLU A 326 -21.21 14.61 3.50
C GLU A 326 -19.70 14.54 3.75
N ALA A 327 -19.28 14.13 4.94
CA ALA A 327 -17.87 13.88 5.25
C ALA A 327 -17.30 12.76 4.36
N ALA A 328 -18.05 11.69 4.15
CA ALA A 328 -17.67 10.59 3.26
C ALA A 328 -17.58 11.01 1.80
N LEU A 329 -18.54 11.81 1.30
CA LEU A 329 -18.48 12.37 -0.04
C LEU A 329 -17.28 13.30 -0.23
N CYS A 330 -17.01 14.17 0.76
CA CYS A 330 -15.87 15.08 0.74
C CYS A 330 -14.51 14.36 0.70
N LEU A 331 -14.39 13.17 1.31
CA LEU A 331 -13.19 12.33 1.21
C LEU A 331 -13.12 11.49 -0.06
N PHE A 332 -14.25 11.29 -0.74
CA PHE A 332 -14.34 10.50 -1.96
C PHE A 332 -13.98 11.32 -3.21
N GLU A 333 -14.35 12.60 -3.23
CA GLU A 333 -13.87 13.59 -4.20
C GLU A 333 -12.34 13.78 -4.11
#